data_AF-A0A8S3JE76-F1
#
_entry.id   AF-A0A8S3JE76-F1
#
_cell.length_a   1.000
_cell.length_b   1.000
_cell.length_c   1.000
_cell.angle_alpha   90.00
_cell.angle_beta   90.00
_cell.angle_gamma   90.00
#
_symmetry.space_group_name_H-M   'P 1'
#
loop_
_entity.id
_entity.type
_entity.pdbx_description
1 polymer ?
#
loop_
_entity_poly.entity_id
_entity_poly.type
_entity_poly.pdbx_seq_one_letter_code
_entity_poly.pdbx_strand_id
1 'polypeptide(L)'
;MLEKLRSINTNADHAIETLWKFNGNTGGNGTHKMMIEYLSRFQLNTEPFIQQLLFRFQAFQLKQLRTKARILIEKGCVLFGVADETRTLKYGQVFIQIHRSDINETKIIQGSVIVTRNPCLYPGDIRRYEAVDNLQLHKLKNVIVFPMDGPRSMTAELAGGDLDGDTFWISWDPRLIFTDNF
;
A
#
# COMPACT_ATOMS: atom_id res chain seq x y z
N MET A 1 11.60 7.74 7.06
CA MET A 1 11.21 8.33 5.74
C MET A 1 12.12 9.49 5.35
N LEU A 2 12.17 10.57 6.14
CA LEU A 2 12.99 11.75 5.82
C LEU A 2 14.49 11.46 5.72
N GLU A 3 15.02 10.62 6.63
CA GLU A 3 16.42 10.21 6.57
C GLU A 3 16.75 9.50 5.26
N LYS A 4 15.93 8.52 4.85
CA LYS A 4 16.07 7.81 3.56
C LYS A 4 16.08 8.78 2.37
N LEU A 5 15.20 9.77 2.37
CA LEU A 5 15.19 10.81 1.33
C LEU A 5 16.48 11.63 1.36
N ARG A 6 17.01 11.99 2.54
CA ARG A 6 18.26 12.77 2.67
C ARG A 6 19.49 12.02 2.17
N SER A 7 19.56 10.71 2.39
CA SER A 7 20.69 9.86 1.99
C SER A 7 20.61 9.31 0.56
N ILE A 8 19.60 9.67 -0.24
CA ILE A 8 19.45 9.11 -1.60
C ILE A 8 20.66 9.37 -2.51
N ASN A 9 21.42 10.43 -2.28
CA ASN A 9 22.60 10.78 -3.10
C ASN A 9 23.93 10.29 -2.52
N THR A 10 23.93 9.50 -1.43
CA THR A 10 25.18 9.08 -0.77
C THR A 10 25.68 7.72 -1.24
N ASN A 11 24.78 6.81 -1.59
CA ASN A 11 25.11 5.44 -2.02
C ASN A 11 24.08 4.97 -3.07
N ALA A 12 24.56 4.32 -4.14
CA ALA A 12 23.73 3.72 -5.17
C ALA A 12 22.73 2.69 -4.62
N ASP A 13 23.13 1.83 -3.68
CA ASP A 13 22.25 0.82 -3.09
C ASP A 13 21.10 1.47 -2.32
N HIS A 14 21.42 2.53 -1.58
CA HIS A 14 20.43 3.29 -0.82
C HIS A 14 19.49 4.07 -1.73
N ALA A 15 20.01 4.58 -2.86
CA ALA A 15 19.21 5.22 -3.89
C ALA A 15 18.21 4.22 -4.49
N ILE A 16 18.67 3.03 -4.88
CA ILE A 16 17.83 1.96 -5.42
C ILE A 16 16.74 1.57 -4.42
N GLU A 17 17.10 1.33 -3.15
CA GLU A 17 16.14 0.99 -2.09
C GLU A 17 15.08 2.07 -1.91
N THR A 18 15.50 3.34 -1.90
CA THR A 18 14.59 4.48 -1.76
C THR A 18 13.68 4.61 -2.98
N LEU A 19 14.22 4.49 -4.20
CA LEU A 19 13.43 4.53 -5.43
C LEU A 19 12.38 3.42 -5.44
N TRP A 20 12.73 2.19 -5.05
CA TRP A 20 11.77 1.09 -4.91
C TRP A 20 10.65 1.36 -3.91
N LYS A 21 10.99 1.89 -2.72
CA LYS A 21 10.01 2.13 -1.64
C LYS A 21 9.01 3.22 -1.96
N PHE A 22 9.43 4.21 -2.75
CA PHE A 22 8.61 5.34 -3.15
C PHE A 22 8.01 5.18 -4.54
N ASN A 23 8.29 4.05 -5.20
CA ASN A 23 7.64 3.65 -6.43
C ASN A 23 6.20 3.29 -6.08
N GLY A 24 5.26 4.21 -6.32
CA GLY A 24 3.84 3.93 -6.11
C GLY A 24 3.39 2.69 -6.88
N ASN A 25 2.25 2.10 -6.46
CA ASN A 25 1.63 0.87 -6.99
C ASN A 25 1.33 0.86 -8.51
N THR A 26 1.66 1.91 -9.25
CA THR A 26 1.50 1.97 -10.70
C THR A 26 2.74 1.54 -11.48
N GLY A 27 3.82 1.09 -10.81
CA GLY A 27 5.08 0.80 -11.48
C GLY A 27 5.60 2.08 -12.09
N GLY A 28 6.33 2.88 -11.30
CA GLY A 28 6.67 4.25 -11.65
C GLY A 28 7.00 4.43 -13.12
N ASN A 29 6.45 5.50 -13.66
CA ASN A 29 6.92 6.19 -14.86
C ASN A 29 8.36 5.78 -15.18
N GLY A 30 8.59 5.23 -16.38
CA GLY A 30 9.78 4.45 -16.76
C GLY A 30 11.13 5.04 -16.35
N THR A 31 11.18 6.32 -16.03
CA THR A 31 12.24 7.01 -15.29
C THR A 31 12.69 6.29 -14.00
N HIS A 32 11.81 5.81 -13.11
CA HIS A 32 12.25 5.12 -11.88
C HIS A 32 12.99 3.82 -12.21
N LYS A 33 12.40 3.02 -13.12
CA LYS A 33 13.01 1.77 -13.60
C LYS A 33 14.35 2.04 -14.27
N MET A 34 14.44 3.08 -15.10
CA MET A 34 15.67 3.51 -15.78
C MET A 34 16.75 3.94 -14.78
N MET A 35 16.41 4.72 -13.75
CA MET A 35 17.36 5.09 -12.69
C MET A 35 17.84 3.86 -11.90
N ILE A 36 16.94 2.94 -11.55
CA ILE A 36 17.30 1.70 -10.84
C ILE A 36 18.23 0.84 -11.70
N GLU A 37 17.90 0.62 -12.98
CA GLU A 37 18.73 -0.15 -13.90
C GLU A 37 20.12 0.49 -14.08
N TYR A 38 20.19 1.81 -14.21
CA TYR A 38 21.46 2.53 -14.28
C TYR A 38 22.28 2.33 -12.99
N LEU A 39 21.69 2.60 -11.83
CA LEU A 39 22.39 2.53 -10.54
C LEU A 39 22.84 1.10 -10.19
N SER A 40 22.16 0.07 -10.71
CA SER A 40 22.58 -1.33 -10.55
C SER A 40 23.83 -1.70 -11.35
N ARG A 41 24.20 -0.90 -12.35
CA ARG A 41 25.34 -1.17 -13.25
C ARG A 41 26.48 -0.17 -13.08
N PHE A 42 26.18 1.03 -12.58
CA PHE A 42 27.12 2.15 -12.54
C PHE A 42 27.11 2.85 -11.18
N GLN A 43 28.23 3.50 -10.86
CA GLN A 43 28.35 4.29 -9.64
C GLN A 43 27.52 5.57 -9.75
N LEU A 44 27.02 6.05 -8.60
CA LEU A 44 26.10 7.20 -8.52
C LEU A 44 26.71 8.50 -9.08
N ASN A 45 28.04 8.64 -9.05
CA ASN A 45 28.75 9.85 -9.44
C ASN A 45 29.29 9.86 -10.87
N THR A 46 28.93 8.87 -11.68
CA THR A 46 29.46 8.74 -13.03
C THR A 46 28.73 9.62 -14.04
N GLU A 47 27.41 9.82 -13.88
CA GLU A 47 26.57 10.53 -14.85
C GLU A 47 25.81 11.72 -14.23
N PRO A 48 26.14 12.97 -14.61
CA PRO A 48 25.49 14.18 -14.09
C PRO A 48 23.97 14.20 -14.31
N PHE A 49 23.48 13.60 -15.40
CA PHE A 49 22.04 13.52 -15.66
C PHE A 49 21.31 12.71 -14.58
N ILE A 50 21.85 11.54 -14.19
CA ILE A 50 21.24 10.67 -13.17
C ILE A 50 21.25 11.33 -11.80
N GLN A 51 22.34 12.02 -11.44
CA GLN A 51 22.41 12.80 -10.20
C GLN A 51 21.32 13.89 -10.15
N GLN A 52 21.11 14.61 -11.24
CA GLN A 52 20.04 15.62 -11.31
C GLN A 52 18.66 14.97 -11.18
N LEU A 53 18.43 13.80 -11.77
CA LEU A 53 17.16 13.09 -11.61
C LEU A 53 16.91 12.67 -10.15
N LEU A 54 17.92 12.14 -9.46
CA LEU A 54 17.82 11.77 -8.05
C LEU A 54 17.54 13.00 -7.16
N PHE A 55 18.22 14.13 -7.42
CA PHE A 55 17.96 15.38 -6.72
C PHE A 55 16.53 15.89 -6.95
N ARG A 56 16.03 15.83 -8.20
CA ARG A 56 14.65 16.22 -8.53
C ARG A 56 13.63 15.28 -7.88
N PHE A 57 13.91 13.98 -7.85
CA PHE A 57 13.09 13.01 -7.16
C PHE A 57 13.00 13.33 -5.66
N GLN A 58 14.13 13.57 -5.00
CA GLN A 58 14.19 13.96 -3.58
C GLN A 58 13.36 15.23 -3.33
N ALA A 59 13.59 16.28 -4.11
CA ALA A 59 12.86 17.55 -4.00
C ALA A 59 11.35 17.36 -4.23
N PHE A 60 10.96 16.49 -5.16
CA PHE A 60 9.57 16.15 -5.41
C PHE A 60 8.93 15.44 -4.22
N GLN A 61 9.57 14.42 -3.64
CA GLN A 61 9.05 13.72 -2.46
C GLN A 61 8.91 14.66 -1.25
N LEU A 62 9.90 15.53 -1.01
CA LEU A 62 9.82 16.56 0.04
C LEU A 62 8.68 17.56 -0.22
N LYS A 63 8.44 17.94 -1.49
CA LYS A 63 7.28 18.75 -1.85
C LYS A 63 5.97 18.03 -1.56
N GLN A 64 5.83 16.75 -1.94
CA GLN A 64 4.62 15.95 -1.66
C GLN A 64 4.34 15.87 -0.16
N LEU A 65 5.38 15.67 0.65
CA LEU A 65 5.29 15.71 2.11
C LEU A 65 4.83 17.07 2.62
N ARG A 66 5.48 18.16 2.19
CA ARG A 66 5.17 19.52 2.67
C ARG A 66 3.77 19.99 2.28
N THR A 67 3.35 19.76 1.04
CA THR A 67 2.12 20.36 0.51
C THR A 67 0.90 19.46 0.63
N LYS A 68 1.08 18.13 0.74
CA LYS A 68 -0.02 17.16 0.77
C LYS A 68 0.03 16.19 1.94
N ALA A 69 1.01 16.32 2.84
CA ALA A 69 1.22 15.40 3.96
C ALA A 69 1.21 13.92 3.55
N ARG A 70 1.77 13.59 2.38
CA ARG A 70 1.83 12.21 1.85
C ARG A 70 2.87 11.40 2.62
N ILE A 71 2.51 10.93 3.81
CA ILE A 71 3.36 10.13 4.69
C ILE A 71 3.38 8.68 4.18
N LEU A 72 4.58 8.13 4.01
CA LEU A 72 4.76 6.73 3.62
C LEU A 72 4.46 5.80 4.79
N ILE A 73 3.53 4.87 4.57
CA ILE A 73 3.20 3.78 5.49
C ILE A 73 3.64 2.48 4.82
N GLU A 74 4.71 1.86 5.32
CA GLU A 74 5.30 0.65 4.70
C GLU A 74 4.40 -0.59 4.86
N LYS A 75 3.60 -0.63 5.93
CA LYS A 75 2.64 -1.70 6.23
C LYS A 75 1.22 -1.32 5.84
N GLY A 76 1.06 -0.85 4.61
CA GLY A 76 -0.25 -0.49 4.07
C GLY A 76 -0.30 -0.52 2.55
N CYS A 77 -1.50 -0.59 2.01
CA CYS A 77 -1.76 -0.66 0.58
C CYS A 77 -3.16 -0.13 0.26
N VAL A 78 -3.43 0.05 -1.03
CA VAL A 78 -4.78 0.35 -1.54
C VAL A 78 -5.15 -0.78 -2.50
N LEU A 79 -6.26 -1.45 -2.23
CA LEU A 79 -6.71 -2.62 -2.99
C LEU A 79 -8.18 -2.45 -3.42
N PHE A 80 -8.57 -3.08 -4.53
CA PHE A 80 -9.97 -3.20 -4.90
C PHE A 80 -10.70 -4.13 -3.94
N GLY A 81 -11.95 -3.79 -3.62
CA GLY A 81 -12.84 -4.68 -2.87
C GLY A 81 -13.48 -5.72 -3.77
N VAL A 82 -13.62 -6.94 -3.26
CA VAL A 82 -14.42 -8.01 -3.88
C VAL A 82 -15.23 -8.76 -2.82
N ALA A 83 -16.29 -9.47 -3.25
CA ALA A 83 -17.12 -10.27 -2.36
C ALA A 83 -16.57 -11.70 -2.22
N ASP A 84 -16.73 -12.29 -1.04
CA ASP A 84 -16.48 -13.71 -0.82
C ASP A 84 -17.63 -14.57 -1.35
N GLU A 85 -17.52 -15.00 -2.60
CA GLU A 85 -18.49 -15.90 -3.23
C GLU A 85 -18.53 -17.30 -2.59
N THR A 86 -17.51 -17.68 -1.81
CA THR A 86 -17.44 -18.98 -1.13
C THR A 86 -18.20 -19.00 0.19
N ARG A 87 -18.58 -17.82 0.73
CA ARG A 87 -19.26 -17.65 2.03
C ARG A 87 -18.54 -18.33 3.19
N THR A 88 -17.22 -18.20 3.21
CA THR A 88 -16.36 -18.81 4.24
C THR A 88 -15.83 -17.80 5.23
N LEU A 89 -15.76 -16.52 4.86
CA LEU A 89 -15.46 -15.42 5.76
C LEU A 89 -16.67 -15.07 6.64
N LYS A 90 -16.42 -14.85 7.93
CA LYS A 90 -17.42 -14.35 8.87
C LYS A 90 -17.43 -12.82 8.91
N TYR A 91 -18.52 -12.25 9.40
CA TYR A 91 -18.60 -10.82 9.69
C TYR A 91 -17.43 -10.35 10.55
N GLY A 92 -16.80 -9.24 10.15
CA GLY A 92 -15.61 -8.68 10.80
C GLY A 92 -14.28 -9.32 10.35
N GLN A 93 -14.32 -10.37 9.52
CA GLN A 93 -13.12 -10.95 8.91
C GLN A 93 -12.94 -10.45 7.48
N VAL A 94 -11.68 -10.37 7.04
CA VAL A 94 -11.32 -10.08 5.65
C VAL A 94 -10.21 -11.03 5.19
N PHE A 95 -10.13 -11.29 3.89
CA PHE A 95 -8.96 -11.97 3.30
C PHE A 95 -8.19 -10.98 2.45
N ILE A 96 -6.87 -10.91 2.67
CA ILE A 96 -5.97 -10.01 1.96
C ILE A 96 -4.71 -10.78 1.58
N GLN A 97 -4.44 -10.86 0.28
CA GLN A 97 -3.24 -11.47 -0.26
C GLN A 97 -2.60 -10.53 -1.28
N ILE A 98 -1.35 -10.15 -1.03
CA ILE A 98 -0.61 -9.20 -1.85
C ILE A 98 0.44 -9.97 -2.65
N HIS A 99 0.38 -9.88 -3.97
CA HIS A 99 1.38 -10.43 -4.87
C HIS A 99 2.21 -9.30 -5.48
N ARG A 100 3.52 -9.38 -5.24
CA ARG A 100 4.52 -8.44 -5.72
C ARG A 100 5.27 -9.04 -6.91
N SER A 101 4.93 -8.59 -8.11
CA SER A 101 5.52 -9.10 -9.35
C SER A 101 7.01 -8.79 -9.49
N ASP A 102 7.50 -7.74 -8.83
CA ASP A 102 8.91 -7.31 -8.86
C ASP A 102 9.86 -8.30 -8.18
N ILE A 103 9.38 -8.96 -7.11
CA ILE A 103 10.13 -9.96 -6.33
C ILE A 103 9.53 -11.36 -6.41
N ASN A 104 8.47 -11.52 -7.22
CA ASN A 104 7.68 -12.74 -7.37
C ASN A 104 7.24 -13.37 -6.03
N GLU A 105 6.89 -12.51 -5.06
CA GLU A 105 6.52 -12.94 -3.71
C GLU A 105 5.01 -12.76 -3.51
N THR A 106 4.39 -13.71 -2.83
CA THR A 106 2.98 -13.60 -2.40
C THR A 106 2.95 -13.61 -0.88
N LYS A 107 2.29 -12.61 -0.30
CA LYS A 107 2.16 -12.46 1.14
C LYS A 107 0.70 -12.39 1.53
N ILE A 108 0.30 -13.28 2.43
CA ILE A 108 -1.02 -13.25 3.08
C ILE A 108 -0.90 -12.36 4.33
N ILE A 109 -1.84 -11.42 4.48
CA ILE A 109 -1.91 -10.57 5.66
C ILE A 109 -2.83 -11.25 6.67
N GLN A 110 -2.37 -11.36 7.91
CA GLN A 110 -3.11 -11.95 9.02
C GLN A 110 -3.05 -11.04 10.25
N GLY A 111 -4.05 -11.13 11.10
CA GLY A 111 -4.18 -10.32 12.30
C GLY A 111 -4.98 -9.05 12.06
N SER A 112 -4.93 -8.15 13.03
CA SER A 112 -5.77 -6.94 12.99
C SER A 112 -5.29 -5.93 11.95
N VAL A 113 -6.25 -5.45 11.16
CA VAL A 113 -6.04 -4.45 10.10
C VAL A 113 -7.04 -3.31 10.26
N ILE A 114 -6.63 -2.12 9.87
CA ILE A 114 -7.55 -0.99 9.66
C ILE A 114 -7.86 -0.86 8.18
N VAL A 115 -9.12 -0.58 7.87
CA VAL A 115 -9.62 -0.40 6.51
C VAL A 115 -10.46 0.87 6.47
N THR A 116 -10.28 1.67 5.42
CA THR A 116 -11.11 2.84 5.15
C THR A 116 -11.24 3.08 3.65
N ARG A 117 -12.25 3.86 3.29
CA ARG A 117 -12.45 4.34 1.92
C ARG A 117 -12.28 5.86 1.90
N ASN A 118 -11.71 6.38 0.82
CA ASN A 118 -11.58 7.82 0.63
C ASN A 118 -12.76 8.35 -0.18
N PRO A 119 -13.46 9.41 0.25
CA PRO A 119 -13.22 10.24 1.44
C PRO A 119 -13.71 9.60 2.75
N CYS A 120 -12.91 9.74 3.81
CA CYS A 120 -13.25 9.35 5.18
C CYS A 120 -13.66 10.61 5.96
N LEU A 121 -14.95 10.75 6.25
CA LEU A 121 -15.53 11.98 6.82
C LEU A 121 -16.07 11.78 8.24
N TYR A 122 -16.40 10.55 8.61
CA TYR A 122 -16.93 10.18 9.92
C TYR A 122 -15.96 9.21 10.63
N PRO A 123 -15.82 9.25 11.98
CA PRO A 123 -14.94 8.32 12.70
C PRO A 123 -15.23 6.84 12.42
N GLY A 124 -16.50 6.50 12.16
CA GLY A 124 -16.92 5.14 11.79
C GLY A 124 -16.53 4.71 10.37
N ASP A 125 -16.06 5.61 9.49
CA ASP A 125 -15.60 5.27 8.13
C ASP A 125 -14.24 4.55 8.13
N ILE A 126 -13.58 4.50 9.29
CA ILE A 126 -12.41 3.69 9.54
C ILE A 126 -12.84 2.53 10.44
N ARG A 127 -12.65 1.31 9.96
CA ARG A 127 -12.98 0.10 10.70
C ARG A 127 -11.76 -0.76 10.91
N ARG A 128 -11.66 -1.34 12.09
CA ARG A 128 -10.78 -2.46 12.41
C ARG A 128 -11.48 -3.76 12.03
N TYR A 129 -10.77 -4.60 11.28
CA TYR A 129 -11.18 -5.96 10.93
C TYR A 129 -10.05 -6.95 11.27
N GLU A 130 -10.38 -8.23 11.24
CA GLU A 130 -9.43 -9.32 11.40
C GLU A 130 -9.10 -9.94 10.04
N ALA A 131 -7.85 -9.79 9.60
CA ALA A 131 -7.37 -10.46 8.40
C ALA A 131 -7.08 -11.94 8.72
N VAL A 132 -7.70 -12.86 7.98
CA VAL A 132 -7.59 -14.30 8.20
C VAL A 132 -7.08 -14.99 6.95
N ASP A 133 -6.34 -16.08 7.14
CA ASP A 133 -5.97 -16.95 6.03
C ASP A 133 -7.13 -17.88 5.68
N ASN A 134 -7.36 -18.06 4.37
CA ASN A 134 -8.43 -18.88 3.84
C ASN A 134 -8.00 -19.50 2.50
N LEU A 135 -7.79 -20.82 2.52
CA LEU A 135 -7.33 -21.60 1.37
C LEU A 135 -8.23 -21.46 0.14
N GLN A 136 -9.55 -21.30 0.31
CA GLN A 136 -10.49 -21.17 -0.81
C GLN A 136 -10.31 -19.85 -1.57
N LEU A 137 -9.70 -18.85 -0.92
CA LEU A 137 -9.52 -17.50 -1.45
C LEU A 137 -8.10 -17.24 -1.97
N HIS A 138 -7.17 -18.20 -1.88
CA HIS A 138 -5.77 -18.05 -2.31
C HIS A 138 -5.59 -17.70 -3.79
N LYS A 139 -6.61 -17.91 -4.63
CA LYS A 139 -6.59 -17.47 -6.03
C LYS A 139 -6.76 -15.95 -6.17
N LEU A 140 -7.41 -15.31 -5.21
CA LEU A 140 -7.64 -13.87 -5.18
C LEU A 140 -6.37 -13.18 -4.68
N LYS A 141 -5.78 -12.33 -5.53
CA LYS A 141 -4.53 -11.61 -5.29
C LYS A 141 -4.75 -10.13 -5.57
N ASN A 142 -4.08 -9.27 -4.79
CA ASN A 142 -4.13 -7.82 -4.95
C ASN A 142 -5.56 -7.23 -4.85
N VAL A 143 -6.39 -7.87 -4.02
CA VAL A 143 -7.75 -7.45 -3.66
C VAL A 143 -7.97 -7.67 -2.16
N ILE A 144 -8.91 -6.94 -1.57
CA ILE A 144 -9.47 -7.25 -0.25
C ILE A 144 -10.81 -7.93 -0.44
N VAL A 145 -10.98 -9.09 0.20
CA VAL A 145 -12.21 -9.88 0.11
C VAL A 145 -13.06 -9.64 1.36
N PHE A 146 -14.31 -9.23 1.15
CA PHE A 146 -15.29 -9.00 2.21
C PHE A 146 -16.30 -10.15 2.28
N PRO A 147 -16.78 -10.51 3.49
CA PRO A 147 -17.81 -11.52 3.65
C PRO A 147 -19.14 -11.04 3.05
N MET A 148 -19.91 -11.98 2.52
CA MET A 148 -21.30 -11.70 2.08
C MET A 148 -22.29 -11.69 3.26
N ASP A 149 -21.97 -12.42 4.34
CA ASP A 149 -22.87 -12.61 5.47
C ASP A 149 -22.56 -11.63 6.62
N GLY A 150 -23.61 -11.06 7.20
CA GLY A 150 -23.49 -10.15 8.34
C GLY A 150 -24.76 -9.32 8.57
N PRO A 151 -24.85 -8.61 9.69
CA PRO A 151 -25.99 -7.71 9.98
C PRO A 151 -26.05 -6.51 9.02
N ARG A 152 -24.91 -6.14 8.42
CA ARG A 152 -24.77 -5.03 7.47
C ARG A 152 -23.63 -5.35 6.49
N SER A 153 -23.68 -4.79 5.28
CA SER A 153 -22.52 -4.84 4.38
C SER A 153 -21.33 -4.10 4.99
N MET A 154 -20.19 -4.78 5.14
CA MET A 154 -18.96 -4.17 5.67
C MET A 154 -18.42 -3.05 4.78
N THR A 155 -18.65 -3.07 3.47
CA THR A 155 -18.25 -1.96 2.58
C THR A 155 -19.10 -0.72 2.82
N ALA A 156 -20.39 -0.91 3.11
CA ALA A 156 -21.31 0.18 3.42
C ALA A 156 -21.01 0.85 4.78
N GLU A 157 -20.20 0.21 5.63
CA GLU A 157 -19.65 0.81 6.85
C GLU A 157 -18.44 1.72 6.57
N LEU A 158 -17.82 1.59 5.40
CA LEU A 158 -16.62 2.31 4.99
C LEU A 158 -17.02 3.49 4.09
N ALA A 159 -17.56 4.55 4.69
CA ALA A 159 -18.08 5.72 3.99
C ALA A 159 -19.17 5.38 2.96
N GLY A 160 -20.01 4.37 3.22
CA GLY A 160 -21.09 3.96 2.32
C GLY A 160 -20.62 3.34 1.00
N GLY A 161 -19.46 2.67 1.00
CA GLY A 161 -18.91 2.04 -0.20
C GLY A 161 -19.62 0.74 -0.61
N ASP A 162 -19.29 0.28 -1.82
CA ASP A 162 -19.77 -0.98 -2.39
C ASP A 162 -18.61 -1.73 -3.08
N LEU A 163 -18.93 -2.57 -4.06
CA LEU A 163 -18.00 -3.45 -4.76
C LEU A 163 -18.10 -3.30 -6.29
N ASP A 164 -18.46 -2.11 -6.78
CA ASP A 164 -18.57 -1.82 -8.22
C ASP A 164 -17.26 -1.36 -8.88
N GLY A 165 -16.19 -1.25 -8.08
CA GLY A 165 -14.91 -0.64 -8.46
C GLY A 165 -14.23 0.12 -7.33
N ASP A 166 -14.86 0.21 -6.16
CA ASP A 166 -14.31 0.84 -4.97
C ASP A 166 -12.94 0.26 -4.55
N THR A 167 -12.04 1.17 -4.16
CA THR A 167 -10.73 0.85 -3.59
C THR A 167 -10.66 1.23 -2.12
N PHE A 168 -10.06 0.36 -1.33
CA PHE A 168 -9.95 0.50 0.12
C PHE A 168 -8.49 0.68 0.51
N TRP A 169 -8.22 1.68 1.34
CA TRP A 169 -6.92 1.82 2.00
C TRP A 169 -6.88 0.90 3.21
N ILE A 170 -5.83 0.10 3.30
CA ILE A 170 -5.64 -0.95 4.29
C ILE A 170 -4.29 -0.75 4.96
N SER A 171 -4.23 -0.90 6.27
CA SER A 171 -2.96 -0.92 7.01
C SER A 171 -2.97 -1.98 8.10
N TRP A 172 -1.86 -2.70 8.20
CA TRP A 172 -1.54 -3.64 9.29
C TRP A 172 -0.36 -3.12 10.13
N ASP A 173 -0.09 -1.81 10.07
CA ASP A 173 0.89 -1.16 10.94
C ASP A 173 0.37 -1.11 12.39
N PRO A 174 1.03 -1.76 13.36
CA PRO A 174 0.58 -1.79 14.75
C PRO A 174 0.43 -0.40 15.38
N ARG A 175 1.14 0.62 14.85
CA ARG A 175 1.07 2.01 15.34
C ARG A 175 -0.24 2.71 14.98
N LEU A 176 -1.00 2.15 14.03
CA LEU A 176 -2.25 2.73 13.53
C LEU A 176 -3.50 1.94 13.95
N ILE A 177 -3.33 0.73 14.49
CA ILE A 177 -4.45 -0.11 14.92
C ILE A 177 -5.00 0.43 16.25
N PHE A 178 -6.29 0.77 16.27
CA PHE A 178 -7.03 1.14 17.47
C PHE A 178 -7.74 -0.08 18.10
N THR A 179 -8.20 0.04 19.34
CA THR A 179 -8.77 -1.10 20.08
C THR A 179 -10.16 -1.47 19.58
N ASP A 180 -11.07 -0.51 19.49
CA ASP A 180 -12.48 -0.78 19.28
C ASP A 180 -13.06 0.06 18.14
N ASN A 181 -13.97 -0.55 17.39
CA ASN A 181 -14.77 0.15 16.38
C ASN A 181 -15.76 1.10 17.07
N PHE A 182 -15.97 2.28 16.47
CA PHE A 182 -17.00 3.23 16.88
C PHE A 182 -18.43 2.71 16.65
#